data_AF-A0A9D5QNQ2-F1
#
_entry.id   AF-A0A9D5QNQ2-F1
#
_cell.length_a   1.000
_cell.length_b   1.000
_cell.length_c   1.000
_cell.angle_alpha   90.00
_cell.angle_beta   90.00
_cell.angle_gamma   90.00
#
_symmetry.space_group_name_H-M   'P 1'
#
loop_
_entity.id
_entity.type
_entity.pdbx_description
1 polymer ?
#
loop_
_entity_poly.entity_id
_entity_poly.type
_entity_poly.pdbx_seq_one_letter_code
_entity_poly.pdbx_strand_id
1 'polypeptide(L)'
;MEKESEQKRDSFIFYRSFYEAIHELKDDIKLEVFTAITEYALYGKVPEDLKPVAKGMFTLIKPNLDVNTARYENGKKGGRKAKKAVPSPAPVSETPVVVPPSTPEYSSFEEEVAQIKTDQMWWESVCMQFHIDKEEFCSRLDAFVTHCKVERDNELHPSLKDAKRHFTSWMRKAYTSTEKRSNEQSKPDDYTFKGGFGGLG
;
A
#
# COMPACT_ATOMS: atom_id res chain seq x y z
N MET A 1 -34.26 -19.77 12.21
CA MET A 1 -34.14 -18.39 12.71
C MET A 1 -32.68 -18.02 12.60
N GLU A 2 -32.33 -17.36 11.50
CA GLU A 2 -30.97 -16.93 11.23
C GLU A 2 -30.59 -15.87 12.27
N LYS A 3 -29.47 -16.08 12.97
CA LYS A 3 -28.91 -15.06 13.85
C LYS A 3 -28.44 -13.91 12.97
N GLU A 4 -29.26 -12.87 12.90
CA GLU A 4 -28.83 -11.57 12.40
C GLU A 4 -27.79 -11.04 13.39
N SER A 5 -26.52 -11.38 13.15
CA SER A 5 -25.41 -10.79 13.88
C SER A 5 -25.36 -9.33 13.47
N GLU A 6 -25.86 -8.43 14.30
CA GLU A 6 -25.81 -6.99 14.05
C GLU A 6 -24.33 -6.58 13.94
N GLN A 7 -23.86 -6.47 12.69
CA GLN A 7 -22.46 -6.32 12.36
C GLN A 7 -22.12 -4.84 12.40
N LYS A 8 -21.87 -4.32 13.61
CA LYS A 8 -21.55 -2.91 13.83
C LYS A 8 -20.05 -2.63 13.61
N ARG A 9 -19.75 -1.58 12.85
CA ARG A 9 -18.39 -1.08 12.58
C ARG A 9 -18.32 0.41 12.84
N ASP A 10 -17.17 0.87 13.31
CA ASP A 10 -16.94 2.30 13.58
C ASP A 10 -16.47 3.07 12.33
N SER A 11 -15.97 2.37 11.31
CA SER A 11 -15.48 2.98 10.08
C SER A 11 -15.52 2.02 8.89
N PHE A 12 -15.49 2.59 7.69
CA PHE A 12 -15.34 1.88 6.43
C PHE A 12 -14.59 2.75 5.40
N ILE A 13 -14.15 2.14 4.30
CA ILE A 13 -13.45 2.84 3.22
C ILE A 13 -14.49 3.34 2.22
N PHE A 14 -14.50 4.66 1.99
CA PHE A 14 -15.29 5.30 0.96
C PHE A 14 -14.38 5.84 -0.13
N TYR A 15 -14.50 5.30 -1.36
CA TYR A 15 -13.62 5.69 -2.46
C TYR A 15 -14.11 6.97 -3.12
N ARG A 16 -13.16 7.81 -3.56
CA ARG A 16 -13.44 9.03 -4.33
C ARG A 16 -14.30 8.77 -5.57
N SER A 17 -14.09 7.64 -6.27
CA SER A 17 -14.90 7.27 -7.43
C SER A 17 -16.38 7.09 -7.11
N PHE A 18 -16.72 6.65 -5.89
CA PHE A 18 -18.12 6.56 -5.46
C PHE A 18 -18.69 7.95 -5.26
N TYR A 19 -17.94 8.85 -4.62
CA TYR A 19 -18.35 10.24 -4.46
C TYR A 19 -18.65 10.88 -5.82
N GLU A 20 -17.71 10.80 -6.75
CA GLU A 20 -17.84 11.42 -8.08
C GLU A 20 -19.07 10.89 -8.82
N ALA A 21 -19.27 9.57 -8.83
CA ALA A 21 -20.42 8.97 -9.50
C ALA A 21 -21.76 9.31 -8.83
N ILE A 22 -21.80 9.40 -7.50
CA ILE A 22 -23.02 9.77 -6.74
C ILE A 22 -23.28 11.29 -6.88
N HIS A 23 -22.24 12.10 -6.94
CA HIS A 23 -22.35 13.56 -7.01
C HIS A 23 -23.06 14.06 -8.28
N GLU A 24 -22.99 13.29 -9.37
CA GLU A 24 -23.70 13.57 -10.63
C GLU A 24 -25.21 13.26 -10.59
N LEU A 25 -25.69 12.57 -9.55
CA LEU A 25 -27.11 12.21 -9.43
C LEU A 25 -27.96 13.41 -9.00
N LYS A 26 -29.29 13.25 -9.04
CA LYS A 26 -30.21 14.20 -8.41
C LYS A 26 -30.16 14.05 -6.88
N ASP A 27 -30.37 15.13 -6.15
CA ASP A 27 -30.22 15.16 -4.69
C ASP A 27 -31.14 14.18 -3.97
N ASP A 28 -32.33 13.92 -4.53
CA ASP A 28 -33.30 12.96 -4.01
C ASP A 28 -32.83 11.49 -4.15
N ILE A 29 -31.90 11.21 -5.06
CA ILE A 29 -31.29 9.88 -5.26
C ILE A 29 -29.95 9.82 -4.51
N LYS A 30 -29.20 10.93 -4.46
CA LYS A 30 -27.92 11.01 -3.73
C LYS A 30 -28.05 10.55 -2.29
N LEU A 31 -28.97 11.16 -1.54
CA LEU A 31 -29.17 10.87 -0.13
C LEU A 31 -29.47 9.38 0.08
N GLU A 32 -30.29 8.82 -0.80
CA GLU A 32 -30.71 7.44 -0.78
C GLU A 32 -29.54 6.47 -1.02
N VAL A 33 -28.68 6.77 -2.00
CA VAL A 33 -27.46 5.98 -2.25
C VAL A 33 -26.44 6.10 -1.11
N PHE A 34 -26.24 7.31 -0.58
CA PHE A 34 -25.35 7.49 0.58
C PHE A 34 -25.85 6.70 1.79
N THR A 35 -27.14 6.80 2.10
CA THR A 35 -27.77 6.07 3.21
C THR A 35 -27.58 4.57 3.01
N ALA A 36 -27.94 4.04 1.84
CA ALA A 36 -27.75 2.64 1.46
C ALA A 36 -26.32 2.14 1.67
N ILE A 37 -25.33 2.91 1.22
CA ILE A 37 -23.90 2.55 1.37
C ILE A 37 -23.50 2.55 2.84
N THR A 38 -23.87 3.58 3.59
CA THR A 38 -23.48 3.70 5.01
C THR A 38 -24.15 2.65 5.87
N GLU A 39 -25.45 2.37 5.69
CA GLU A 39 -26.16 1.34 6.43
C GLU A 39 -25.58 -0.06 6.17
N TYR A 40 -25.30 -0.35 4.90
CA TYR A 40 -24.68 -1.60 4.53
C TYR A 40 -23.26 -1.73 5.07
N ALA A 41 -22.42 -0.70 4.90
CA ALA A 41 -21.01 -0.77 5.26
C ALA A 41 -20.78 -0.77 6.78
N LEU A 42 -21.62 -0.07 7.55
CA LEU A 42 -21.47 0.08 9.01
C LEU A 42 -22.26 -0.94 9.82
N TYR A 43 -23.41 -1.39 9.32
CA TYR A 43 -24.32 -2.28 10.06
C TYR A 43 -24.62 -3.60 9.34
N GLY A 44 -24.17 -3.76 8.10
CA GLY A 44 -24.47 -4.94 7.28
C GLY A 44 -25.90 -5.00 6.75
N LYS A 45 -26.67 -3.91 6.88
CA LYS A 45 -28.09 -3.87 6.50
C LYS A 45 -28.23 -3.71 4.98
N VAL A 46 -28.90 -4.65 4.34
CA VAL A 46 -29.18 -4.59 2.90
C VAL A 46 -30.42 -3.72 2.69
N PRO A 47 -30.31 -2.58 1.97
CA PRO A 47 -31.46 -1.72 1.71
C PRO A 47 -32.41 -2.41 0.72
N GLU A 48 -33.70 -2.49 1.08
CA GLU A 48 -34.71 -3.20 0.28
C GLU A 48 -35.49 -2.26 -0.65
N ASP A 49 -35.83 -1.06 -0.17
CA ASP A 49 -36.72 -0.11 -0.83
C ASP A 49 -35.98 1.06 -1.49
N LEU A 50 -35.06 0.74 -2.40
CA LEU A 50 -34.35 1.74 -3.18
C LEU A 50 -35.02 2.04 -4.52
N LYS A 51 -35.05 3.32 -4.92
CA LYS A 51 -35.36 3.76 -6.28
C LYS A 51 -34.47 3.01 -7.29
N PRO A 52 -34.94 2.74 -8.53
CA PRO A 52 -34.21 1.93 -9.49
C PRO A 52 -32.76 2.39 -9.75
N VAL A 53 -32.54 3.71 -9.85
CA VAL A 53 -31.20 4.29 -10.02
C VAL A 53 -30.34 4.06 -8.79
N ALA A 54 -30.88 4.31 -7.59
CA ALA A 54 -30.17 4.08 -6.34
C ALA A 54 -29.80 2.61 -6.15
N LYS A 55 -30.73 1.71 -6.45
CA LYS A 55 -30.52 0.26 -6.43
C LYS A 55 -29.42 -0.17 -7.40
N GLY A 56 -29.41 0.38 -8.62
CA GLY A 56 -28.36 0.13 -9.60
C GLY A 56 -26.98 0.56 -9.10
N MET A 57 -26.87 1.79 -8.58
CA MET A 57 -25.63 2.32 -8.01
C MET A 57 -25.14 1.49 -6.83
N PHE A 58 -26.03 1.17 -5.89
CA PHE A 58 -25.71 0.32 -4.75
C PHE A 58 -25.23 -1.07 -5.21
N THR A 59 -25.89 -1.68 -6.19
CA THR A 59 -25.50 -2.98 -6.75
C THR A 59 -24.10 -2.97 -7.33
N LEU A 60 -23.70 -1.87 -8.00
CA LEU A 60 -22.34 -1.71 -8.55
C LEU A 60 -21.28 -1.47 -7.47
N ILE A 61 -21.64 -0.77 -6.39
CA ILE A 61 -20.73 -0.44 -5.29
C ILE A 61 -20.55 -1.61 -4.33
N LYS A 62 -21.61 -2.39 -4.06
CA LYS A 62 -21.66 -3.46 -3.07
C LYS A 62 -20.48 -4.46 -3.15
N PRO A 63 -20.05 -4.97 -4.31
CA PRO A 63 -18.91 -5.90 -4.38
C PRO A 63 -17.61 -5.33 -3.80
N ASN A 64 -17.38 -4.01 -3.96
CA ASN A 64 -16.22 -3.35 -3.40
C ASN A 64 -16.30 -3.23 -1.87
N LEU A 65 -17.50 -3.00 -1.33
CA LEU A 65 -17.75 -2.99 0.10
C LEU A 65 -17.57 -4.40 0.70
N ASP A 66 -18.04 -5.43 0.01
CA ASP A 66 -17.93 -6.83 0.43
C ASP A 66 -16.47 -7.27 0.57
N VAL A 67 -15.63 -6.92 -0.41
CA VAL A 67 -14.18 -7.19 -0.35
C VAL A 67 -13.55 -6.47 0.85
N ASN A 68 -13.95 -5.23 1.13
CA ASN A 68 -13.46 -4.48 2.28
C ASN A 68 -13.89 -5.13 3.61
N THR A 69 -15.14 -5.57 3.71
CA THR A 69 -15.67 -6.30 4.87
C THR A 69 -14.94 -7.63 5.08
N ALA A 70 -14.72 -8.41 4.02
CA ALA A 70 -13.96 -9.66 4.10
C ALA A 70 -12.53 -9.42 4.61
N ARG A 71 -11.85 -8.36 4.14
CA ARG A 71 -10.51 -8.00 4.61
C ARG A 71 -10.51 -7.62 6.10
N TYR A 72 -11.51 -6.88 6.55
CA TYR A 72 -11.66 -6.51 7.96
C TYR A 72 -11.89 -7.74 8.86
N GLU A 73 -12.80 -8.62 8.49
CA GLU A 73 -13.06 -9.86 9.24
C GLU A 73 -11.86 -10.80 9.26
N ASN A 74 -11.11 -10.88 8.15
CA ASN A 74 -9.85 -11.61 8.11
C ASN A 74 -8.77 -10.97 8.98
N GLY A 75 -8.78 -9.64 9.10
CA GLY A 75 -7.91 -8.89 10.01
C GLY A 75 -8.19 -9.22 11.48
N LYS A 76 -9.47 -9.30 11.88
CA LYS A 76 -9.88 -9.68 13.24
C LYS A 76 -9.42 -11.07 13.64
N LYS A 77 -9.43 -12.03 12.70
CA LYS A 77 -9.04 -13.43 12.94
C LYS A 77 -7.53 -13.61 13.14
N GLY A 78 -6.73 -12.56 12.91
CA GLY A 78 -5.28 -12.61 13.04
C GLY A 78 -4.62 -13.34 11.87
N GLY A 79 -3.74 -12.65 11.14
CA GLY A 79 -2.94 -13.25 10.06
C GLY A 79 -1.59 -13.81 10.51
N ARG A 80 -1.24 -13.65 11.79
CA ARG A 80 0.10 -14.01 12.30
C ARG A 80 0.06 -15.43 12.84
N LYS A 81 0.72 -16.37 12.14
CA LYS A 81 1.18 -17.62 12.76
C LYS A 81 1.94 -17.21 14.03
N ALA A 82 1.54 -17.71 15.20
CA ALA A 82 2.32 -17.53 16.40
C ALA A 82 3.75 -18.01 16.10
N LYS A 83 4.74 -17.11 16.17
CA LYS A 83 6.14 -17.53 16.16
C LYS A 83 6.26 -18.48 17.35
N LYS A 84 6.63 -19.75 17.10
CA LYS A 84 7.01 -20.69 18.15
C LYS A 84 8.02 -19.95 19.04
N ALA A 85 7.63 -19.73 20.29
CA ALA A 85 8.51 -19.16 21.29
C ALA A 85 9.75 -20.06 21.38
N VAL A 86 10.88 -19.57 20.90
CA VAL A 86 12.18 -20.06 21.35
C VAL A 86 12.31 -19.55 22.79
N PRO A 87 12.64 -20.40 23.78
CA PRO A 87 12.64 -20.00 25.18
C PRO A 87 13.74 -18.96 25.38
N SER A 88 13.36 -17.74 25.77
CA SER A 88 14.27 -16.78 26.38
C SER A 88 14.61 -17.29 27.78
N PRO A 89 15.89 -17.30 28.21
CA PRO A 89 16.20 -17.42 29.63
C PRO A 89 15.72 -16.16 30.36
N ALA A 90 15.36 -16.36 31.63
CA ALA A 90 14.63 -15.45 32.49
C ALA A 90 15.57 -14.41 33.20
N PRO A 91 15.08 -13.60 34.17
CA PRO A 91 15.29 -12.16 34.27
C PRO A 91 16.44 -11.78 35.23
N VAL A 92 17.03 -10.59 35.06
CA VAL A 92 17.81 -9.96 36.14
C VAL A 92 17.50 -8.48 36.26
N SER A 93 17.29 -8.11 37.52
CA SER A 93 16.74 -6.91 38.12
C SER A 93 17.71 -5.74 38.27
N GLU A 94 17.18 -4.52 38.09
CA GLU A 94 17.39 -3.27 38.85
C GLU A 94 18.83 -2.72 39.14
N THR A 95 19.22 -1.71 38.33
CA THR A 95 19.81 -0.34 38.59
C THR A 95 20.69 -0.04 39.83
N PRO A 96 21.63 0.98 39.88
CA PRO A 96 21.54 2.33 39.23
C PRO A 96 22.89 3.07 38.85
N VAL A 97 22.74 4.34 38.39
CA VAL A 97 23.71 5.48 38.28
C VAL A 97 24.67 5.46 37.05
N VAL A 98 24.70 6.42 36.10
CA VAL A 98 24.95 7.88 36.19
C VAL A 98 24.36 8.64 34.97
N VAL A 99 23.76 9.82 35.21
CA VAL A 99 23.24 10.87 34.26
C VAL A 99 24.27 12.05 34.26
N PRO A 100 24.40 13.07 33.34
CA PRO A 100 23.44 13.62 32.34
C PRO A 100 24.11 14.22 31.04
N PRO A 101 23.53 15.21 30.31
CA PRO A 101 22.53 15.08 29.26
C PRO A 101 23.00 15.63 27.88
N SER A 102 22.46 15.12 26.76
CA SER A 102 22.15 15.83 25.50
C SER A 102 22.17 14.86 24.31
N THR A 103 21.07 14.13 24.10
CA THR A 103 20.77 13.48 22.82
C THR A 103 19.30 13.76 22.47
N PRO A 104 19.02 14.39 21.32
CA PRO A 104 17.65 14.70 20.93
C PRO A 104 16.96 13.42 20.43
N GLU A 105 15.79 13.14 21.00
CA GLU A 105 14.64 12.40 20.47
C GLU A 105 14.90 11.43 19.30
N TYR A 106 15.06 10.14 19.62
CA TYR A 106 14.95 9.07 18.63
C TYR A 106 13.50 8.97 18.13
N SER A 107 13.28 9.41 16.90
CA SER A 107 11.99 9.40 16.23
C SER A 107 11.66 7.99 15.70
N SER A 108 10.38 7.62 15.78
CA SER A 108 9.73 6.35 15.39
C SER A 108 10.14 5.70 14.04
N PHE A 109 10.86 6.40 13.15
CA PHE A 109 11.35 5.87 11.87
C PHE A 109 12.50 4.85 12.01
N GLU A 110 13.39 5.03 12.99
CA GLU A 110 14.54 4.12 13.14
C GLU A 110 14.13 2.74 13.65
N GLU A 111 13.03 2.68 14.41
CA GLU A 111 12.42 1.44 14.87
C GLU A 111 11.75 0.67 13.71
N GLU A 112 11.12 1.37 12.77
CA GLU A 112 10.58 0.76 11.55
C GLU A 112 11.70 0.21 10.65
N VAL A 113 12.82 0.93 10.53
CA VAL A 113 13.98 0.49 9.74
C VAL A 113 14.66 -0.71 10.38
N ALA A 114 14.75 -0.73 11.71
CA ALA A 114 15.21 -1.90 12.45
C ALA A 114 14.31 -3.11 12.18
N GLN A 115 12.99 -2.93 12.15
CA GLN A 115 12.06 -4.00 11.78
C GLN A 115 12.21 -4.44 10.32
N ILE A 116 12.47 -3.53 9.38
CA ILE A 116 12.79 -3.87 7.98
C ILE A 116 14.08 -4.71 7.90
N LYS A 117 15.13 -4.33 8.65
CA LYS A 117 16.40 -5.07 8.71
C LYS A 117 16.23 -6.48 9.31
N THR A 118 15.19 -6.71 10.13
CA THR A 118 14.88 -8.05 10.70
C THR A 118 14.10 -8.99 9.76
N ASP A 119 13.53 -8.49 8.66
CA ASP A 119 12.74 -9.33 7.74
C ASP A 119 13.60 -9.90 6.61
N GLN A 120 14.28 -11.01 6.92
CA GLN A 120 15.23 -11.70 6.03
C GLN A 120 14.67 -12.06 4.66
N MET A 121 13.50 -12.72 4.63
CA MET A 121 12.90 -13.15 3.37
C MET A 121 12.57 -11.97 2.46
N TRP A 122 12.17 -10.84 3.06
CA TRP A 122 11.84 -9.65 2.30
C TRP A 122 13.08 -8.95 1.75
N TRP A 123 14.10 -8.69 2.56
CA TRP A 123 15.28 -7.98 2.06
C TRP A 123 16.11 -8.83 1.09
N GLU A 124 16.16 -10.16 1.26
CA GLU A 124 16.79 -11.06 0.28
C GLU A 124 16.06 -10.99 -1.07
N SER A 125 14.73 -10.97 -1.06
CA SER A 125 13.94 -10.80 -2.28
C SER A 125 14.23 -9.46 -2.97
N VAL A 126 14.45 -8.39 -2.19
CA VAL A 126 14.82 -7.07 -2.72
C VAL A 126 16.25 -7.08 -3.27
N CYS A 127 17.19 -7.73 -2.58
CA CYS A 127 18.55 -7.95 -3.07
C CYS A 127 18.55 -8.66 -4.42
N MET A 128 17.76 -9.73 -4.56
CA MET A 128 17.59 -10.44 -5.83
C MET A 128 16.94 -9.56 -6.90
N GLN A 129 15.92 -8.78 -6.55
CA GLN A 129 15.18 -7.95 -7.50
C GLN A 129 16.00 -6.79 -8.07
N PHE A 130 16.88 -6.19 -7.27
CA PHE A 130 17.71 -5.06 -7.68
C PHE A 130 19.15 -5.45 -7.98
N HIS A 131 19.46 -6.75 -7.93
CA HIS A 131 20.81 -7.30 -8.11
C HIS A 131 21.85 -6.61 -7.21
N ILE A 132 21.50 -6.45 -5.93
CA ILE A 132 22.35 -5.84 -4.91
C ILE A 132 22.68 -6.83 -3.80
N ASP A 133 23.83 -6.64 -3.16
CA ASP A 133 24.18 -7.40 -1.97
C ASP A 133 23.56 -6.79 -0.70
N LYS A 134 23.84 -7.43 0.44
CA LYS A 134 23.30 -7.03 1.74
C LYS A 134 23.88 -5.69 2.23
N GLU A 135 25.14 -5.41 1.90
CA GLU A 135 25.84 -4.19 2.31
C GLU A 135 25.23 -2.98 1.58
N GLU A 136 25.02 -3.13 0.28
CA GLU A 136 24.38 -2.17 -0.59
C GLU A 136 22.90 -1.97 -0.24
N PHE A 137 22.18 -3.03 0.15
CA PHE A 137 20.83 -2.92 0.68
C PHE A 137 20.77 -2.07 1.96
N CYS A 138 21.70 -2.28 2.90
CA CYS A 138 21.80 -1.48 4.13
C CYS A 138 22.10 0.00 3.82
N SER A 139 23.08 0.26 2.96
CA SER A 139 23.42 1.61 2.50
C SER A 139 22.21 2.32 1.87
N ARG A 140 21.47 1.63 1.01
CA ARG A 140 20.26 2.18 0.37
C ARG A 140 19.11 2.36 1.35
N LEU A 141 18.98 1.53 2.38
CA LEU A 141 18.02 1.77 3.46
C LEU A 141 18.34 3.05 4.22
N ASP A 142 19.60 3.32 4.53
CA ASP A 142 19.98 4.53 5.26
C ASP A 142 19.75 5.79 4.40
N ALA A 143 19.97 5.70 3.08
CA ALA A 143 19.60 6.74 2.12
C ALA A 143 18.06 6.93 2.01
N PHE A 144 17.27 5.86 2.08
CA PHE A 144 15.82 5.93 2.13
C PHE A 144 15.32 6.64 3.40
N VAL A 145 15.92 6.37 4.55
CA VAL A 145 15.58 7.05 5.81
C VAL A 145 15.81 8.55 5.69
N THR A 146 16.95 8.93 5.12
CA THR A 146 17.28 10.33 4.86
C THR A 146 16.25 10.98 3.92
N HIS A 147 15.85 10.27 2.86
CA HIS A 147 14.81 10.72 1.93
C HIS A 147 13.44 10.87 2.62
N CYS A 148 13.05 9.94 3.49
CA CYS A 148 11.81 10.03 4.24
C CYS A 148 11.80 11.22 5.22
N LYS A 149 12.92 11.51 5.86
CA LYS A 149 13.06 12.67 6.77
C LYS A 149 12.97 14.02 6.05
N VAL A 150 13.29 14.08 4.75
CA VAL A 150 13.32 15.33 3.96
C VAL A 150 12.04 15.56 3.16
N GLU A 151 11.46 14.52 2.54
CA GLU A 151 10.27 14.69 1.67
C GLU A 151 8.94 14.63 2.41
N ARG A 152 8.88 13.97 3.58
CA ARG A 152 7.66 13.87 4.38
C ARG A 152 7.86 14.68 5.64
N ASP A 153 7.04 15.70 5.84
CA ASP A 153 6.98 16.60 6.99
C ASP A 153 6.69 15.84 8.31
N ASN A 154 7.61 14.96 8.70
CA ASN A 154 7.53 14.00 9.79
C ASN A 154 6.35 13.00 9.76
N GLU A 155 5.64 12.86 8.64
CA GLU A 155 4.54 11.89 8.52
C GLU A 155 5.04 10.44 8.45
N LEU A 156 4.82 9.72 9.54
CA LEU A 156 5.14 8.30 9.71
C LEU A 156 4.37 7.40 8.73
N HIS A 157 4.96 6.24 8.41
CA HIS A 157 4.25 5.24 7.62
C HIS A 157 3.20 4.56 8.51
N PRO A 158 1.95 4.39 8.05
CA PRO A 158 0.88 3.78 8.86
C PRO A 158 1.11 2.28 9.10
N SER A 159 2.04 1.65 8.39
CA SER A 159 2.38 0.25 8.57
C SER A 159 3.76 -0.10 7.99
N LEU A 160 4.39 -1.15 8.53
CA LEU A 160 5.62 -1.74 7.98
C LEU A 160 5.46 -2.15 6.50
N LYS A 161 4.25 -2.55 6.08
CA LYS A 161 3.96 -2.92 4.69
C LYS A 161 4.02 -1.70 3.77
N ASP A 162 3.54 -0.57 4.24
CA ASP A 162 3.59 0.68 3.48
C ASP A 162 5.01 1.26 3.46
N ALA A 163 5.78 1.13 4.54
CA ALA A 163 7.20 1.45 4.55
C ALA A 163 7.97 0.62 3.50
N LYS A 164 7.73 -0.69 3.42
CA LYS A 164 8.33 -1.58 2.40
C LYS A 164 7.91 -1.24 0.97
N ARG A 165 6.64 -0.91 0.74
CA ARG A 165 6.15 -0.47 -0.56
C ARG A 165 6.77 0.87 -0.96
N HIS A 166 6.92 1.79 -0.01
CA HIS A 166 7.57 3.06 -0.24
C HIS A 166 9.06 2.85 -0.58
N PHE A 167 9.78 2.03 0.19
CA PHE A 167 11.18 1.69 -0.10
C PHE A 167 11.36 1.10 -1.50
N THR A 168 10.58 0.09 -1.87
CA THR A 168 10.69 -0.55 -3.20
C THR A 168 10.31 0.40 -4.35
N SER A 169 9.33 1.28 -4.15
CA SER A 169 8.98 2.31 -5.13
C SER A 169 10.08 3.36 -5.29
N TRP A 170 10.63 3.82 -4.17
CA TRP A 170 11.75 4.75 -4.13
C TRP A 170 12.99 4.16 -4.82
N MET A 171 13.32 2.90 -4.52
CA MET A 171 14.41 2.16 -5.16
C MET A 171 14.27 2.08 -6.68
N ARG A 172 13.05 1.85 -7.21
CA ARG A 172 12.83 1.90 -8.67
C ARG A 172 13.08 3.29 -9.23
N LYS A 173 12.53 4.33 -8.61
CA LYS A 173 12.71 5.71 -9.07
C LYS A 173 14.18 6.14 -9.05
N ALA A 174 14.90 5.82 -7.96
CA ALA A 174 16.29 6.22 -7.75
C ALA A 174 17.29 5.40 -8.56
N TYR A 175 17.05 4.10 -8.77
CA TYR A 175 18.08 3.18 -9.31
C TYR A 175 17.69 2.41 -10.58
N THR A 176 16.43 2.44 -11.06
CA THR A 176 16.08 1.84 -12.37
C THR A 176 16.08 2.85 -13.52
N SER A 177 16.41 4.11 -13.24
CA SER A 177 16.56 5.19 -14.24
C SER A 177 17.81 5.04 -15.12
N THR A 178 18.67 4.04 -14.87
CA THR A 178 19.92 3.79 -15.60
C THR A 178 19.79 2.85 -16.80
N GLU A 179 18.69 2.10 -16.96
CA GLU A 179 18.48 1.20 -18.12
C GLU A 179 18.03 1.93 -19.40
N LYS A 180 17.73 3.23 -19.34
CA LYS A 180 17.27 4.01 -20.51
C LYS A 180 18.34 4.88 -21.18
N ARG A 181 19.62 4.80 -20.78
CA ARG A 181 20.71 5.60 -21.39
C ARG A 181 21.78 4.81 -22.14
N SER A 182 21.69 3.49 -22.21
CA SER A 182 22.70 2.63 -22.85
C SER A 182 22.21 1.83 -24.06
N ASN A 183 20.96 2.02 -24.52
CA ASN A 183 20.44 1.31 -25.70
C ASN A 183 20.21 2.23 -26.90
N GLU A 184 21.17 3.09 -27.20
CA GLU A 184 21.21 3.89 -28.42
C GLU A 184 22.55 3.66 -29.15
N GLN A 185 22.74 2.41 -29.61
CA GLN A 185 23.62 2.04 -30.72
C GLN A 185 23.22 0.62 -31.15
N SER A 186 22.41 0.41 -32.18
CA SER A 186 22.92 0.33 -33.55
C SER A 186 21.74 0.10 -34.50
N LYS A 187 21.52 1.03 -35.44
CA LYS A 187 20.78 0.71 -36.66
C LYS A 187 21.80 0.24 -37.70
N PRO A 188 21.66 -0.95 -38.29
CA PRO A 188 22.38 -1.26 -39.51
C PRO A 188 21.75 -0.46 -40.66
N ASP A 189 22.50 0.49 -41.19
CA ASP A 189 22.17 1.21 -42.42
C ASP A 189 22.45 0.28 -43.61
N ASP A 190 21.46 -0.55 -43.98
CA ASP A 190 21.39 -1.07 -45.35
C ASP A 190 19.95 -1.42 -45.72
N TYR A 191 19.23 -0.46 -46.31
CA TYR A 191 18.05 -0.77 -47.10
C TYR A 191 18.08 0.02 -48.40
N THR A 192 18.78 -0.54 -49.38
CA THR A 192 18.71 -0.10 -50.78
C THR A 192 17.41 -0.61 -51.41
N PHE A 193 16.34 0.17 -51.29
CA PHE A 193 15.08 -0.07 -52.01
C PHE A 193 15.16 0.50 -53.43
N LYS A 194 15.54 -0.33 -54.40
CA LYS A 194 15.43 -0.02 -55.84
C LYS A 194 14.16 -0.69 -56.38
N GLY A 195 13.04 0.04 -56.40
CA GLY A 195 11.83 -0.48 -57.01
C GLY A 195 10.67 0.52 -57.03
N GLY A 196 10.53 1.26 -58.13
CA GLY A 196 9.32 2.04 -58.41
C GLY A 196 9.56 3.18 -59.38
N PHE A 197 9.19 2.99 -60.64
CA PHE A 197 8.13 3.73 -61.33
C PHE A 197 8.29 3.53 -62.85
N GLY A 198 7.64 2.49 -63.37
CA GLY A 198 7.21 2.46 -64.76
C GLY A 198 5.90 3.23 -64.85
N GLY A 199 5.89 4.32 -65.61
CA GLY A 199 4.71 5.14 -65.82
C GLY A 199 4.96 6.26 -66.82
N LEU A 200 4.42 6.05 -68.03
CA LEU A 200 4.01 7.03 -69.05
C LEU A 200 5.11 7.69 -69.92
N GLY A 201 5.08 7.26 -71.19
CA GLY A 201 5.77 7.80 -72.35
C GLY A 201 5.47 6.91 -73.55
#